data_AF-A0A956E8W1-F1
#
_entry.id   AF-A0A956E8W1-F1
#
_cell.length_a   1.000
_cell.length_b   1.000
_cell.length_c   1.000
_cell.angle_alpha   90.00
_cell.angle_beta   90.00
_cell.angle_gamma   90.00
#
_symmetry.space_group_name_H-M   'P 1'
#
loop_
_entity.id
_entity.type
_entity.pdbx_description
1 polymer ?
#
loop_
_entity_poly.entity_id
_entity_poly.type
_entity_poly.pdbx_seq_one_letter_code
_entity_poly.pdbx_strand_id
1 'polypeptide(L)'
;MHHASHSTQRHPTTRHWRFPPSARPALPPGVRRLNLRELAARPRRFEHHLVVLGRAGDAQLELATASEPLYFSHGNISDEYAISMNSGDALFDSVPFRTFFADRQSGEDLGRINHRSWDLVLHPHGYLHWPGRLRPPFTPPRFPGDERRTGLSLVYCGYRSHPPHPERPLSVSPGREDAAKSYGPKAPPFHLVGLKQDDAQLLGRVDTSSLELLVQPREVVAPRGGYLCVVTASGEVHAECDLLFLPPGTTFDASGIERALWFSDAEHEAEPPTQVWEQLPEPDFLPFEEAEPGSLPFVQGELKVDAVDDQFARVSIGERSSEVPRYWLARFLFRLGLHGYQIGYLETYGGFFYDDQGGHRLGVRGLGAIDIAPGNIRETVERLYRAVAPPGYVERLS
;
A
#
# COMPACT_ATOMS: atom_id res chain seq x y z
N MET A 1 -31.55 -24.82 11.04
CA MET A 1 -30.58 -25.89 10.71
C MET A 1 -29.19 -25.25 10.64
N HIS A 2 -28.28 -25.78 11.45
CA HIS A 2 -26.82 -25.55 11.50
C HIS A 2 -26.27 -24.15 11.18
N HIS A 3 -26.10 -23.34 12.23
CA HIS A 3 -24.99 -22.40 12.29
C HIS A 3 -23.69 -23.21 12.35
N ALA A 4 -23.05 -23.38 11.19
CA ALA A 4 -21.66 -23.78 11.15
C ALA A 4 -20.83 -22.64 11.75
N SER A 5 -20.34 -22.86 12.97
CA SER A 5 -19.20 -22.16 13.54
C SER A 5 -17.99 -22.41 12.63
N HIS A 6 -17.89 -21.65 11.54
CA HIS A 6 -16.61 -21.49 10.87
C HIS A 6 -15.72 -20.74 11.85
N SER A 7 -14.81 -21.47 12.50
CA SER A 7 -13.50 -20.94 12.82
C SER A 7 -12.99 -20.33 11.51
N THR A 8 -13.18 -19.02 11.33
CA THR A 8 -12.72 -18.30 10.14
C THR A 8 -11.21 -18.33 10.18
N GLN A 9 -10.63 -19.27 9.43
CA GLN A 9 -9.19 -19.36 9.26
C GLN A 9 -8.69 -17.99 8.80
N ARG A 10 -7.85 -17.35 9.61
CA ARG A 10 -7.22 -16.07 9.30
C ARG A 10 -5.85 -16.31 8.69
N HIS A 11 -5.36 -15.35 7.93
CA HIS A 11 -4.01 -15.38 7.37
C HIS A 11 -2.97 -15.51 8.52
N PRO A 12 -1.99 -16.43 8.43
CA PRO A 12 -1.06 -16.72 9.54
C PRO A 12 -0.36 -15.49 10.13
N THR A 13 0.01 -14.52 9.29
CA THR A 13 0.73 -13.31 9.73
C THR A 13 -0.10 -12.31 10.52
N THR A 14 -1.41 -12.54 10.60
CA THR A 14 -2.36 -11.71 11.38
C THR A 14 -2.74 -12.37 12.70
N ARG A 15 -2.09 -13.49 13.08
CA ARG A 15 -2.39 -14.23 14.32
C ARG A 15 -2.29 -13.39 15.60
N HIS A 16 -1.47 -12.34 15.58
CA HIS A 16 -1.23 -11.45 16.72
C HIS A 16 -2.12 -10.20 16.70
N TRP A 17 -2.94 -10.02 15.67
CA TRP A 17 -3.79 -8.84 15.53
C TRP A 17 -4.99 -8.88 16.46
N ARG A 18 -5.52 -7.69 16.77
CA ARG A 18 -6.77 -7.54 17.53
C ARG A 18 -7.90 -7.14 16.61
N PHE A 19 -8.99 -7.88 16.68
CA PHE A 19 -10.16 -7.72 15.83
C PHE A 19 -11.34 -7.18 16.62
N PRO A 20 -12.27 -6.45 15.97
CA PRO A 20 -13.49 -6.04 16.64
C PRO A 20 -14.33 -7.23 17.10
N PRO A 21 -15.24 -7.04 18.07
CA PRO A 21 -16.26 -8.04 18.39
C PRO A 21 -17.07 -8.41 17.14
N SER A 22 -17.47 -9.69 17.02
CA SER A 22 -18.28 -10.18 15.90
C SER A 22 -19.73 -9.69 15.95
N ALA A 23 -20.29 -9.57 17.16
CA ALA A 23 -21.61 -9.02 17.38
C ALA A 23 -21.50 -7.52 17.66
N ARG A 24 -21.67 -6.70 16.62
CA ARG A 24 -21.75 -5.25 16.73
C ARG A 24 -23.12 -4.74 16.29
N PRO A 25 -23.64 -3.66 16.90
CA PRO A 25 -24.89 -3.03 16.47
C PRO A 25 -24.93 -2.77 14.96
N ALA A 26 -26.09 -2.97 14.35
CA ALA A 26 -26.33 -2.66 12.95
C ALA A 26 -26.26 -1.15 12.73
N LEU A 27 -25.78 -0.75 11.55
CA LEU A 27 -25.79 0.66 11.14
C LEU A 27 -27.12 1.02 10.46
N PRO A 28 -27.43 2.32 10.33
CA PRO A 28 -28.61 2.77 9.60
C PRO A 28 -28.67 2.18 8.17
N PRO A 29 -29.87 2.00 7.60
CA PRO A 29 -30.03 1.49 6.24
C PRO A 29 -29.20 2.28 5.21
N GLY A 30 -28.56 1.56 4.30
CA GLY A 30 -27.71 2.15 3.25
C GLY A 30 -26.24 2.36 3.66
N VAL A 31 -25.95 2.52 4.95
CA VAL A 31 -24.57 2.61 5.44
C VAL A 31 -23.94 1.22 5.47
N ARG A 32 -22.79 1.05 4.81
CA ARG A 32 -22.02 -0.21 4.83
C ARG A 32 -20.81 -0.07 5.75
N ARG A 33 -20.45 -1.16 6.43
CA ARG A 33 -19.28 -1.24 7.32
C ARG A 33 -18.43 -2.46 7.01
N LEU A 34 -17.12 -2.26 7.02
CA LEU A 34 -16.10 -3.30 7.03
C LEU A 34 -15.03 -2.90 8.06
N ASN A 35 -14.41 -3.86 8.73
CA ASN A 35 -13.17 -3.57 9.46
C ASN A 35 -11.96 -3.92 8.61
N LEU A 36 -11.03 -2.98 8.45
CA LEU A 36 -9.87 -3.14 7.57
C LEU A 36 -8.94 -4.26 8.04
N ARG A 37 -8.87 -4.54 9.36
CA ARG A 37 -8.11 -5.68 9.88
C ARG A 37 -8.75 -7.00 9.47
N GLU A 38 -10.07 -7.10 9.55
CA GLU A 38 -10.81 -8.29 9.11
C GLU A 38 -10.66 -8.55 7.62
N LEU A 39 -10.67 -7.50 6.79
CA LEU A 39 -10.40 -7.61 5.35
C LEU A 39 -8.99 -8.17 5.08
N ALA A 40 -7.97 -7.57 5.70
CA ALA A 40 -6.57 -7.96 5.51
C ALA A 40 -6.22 -9.33 6.10
N ALA A 41 -6.99 -9.82 7.07
CA ALA A 41 -6.78 -11.13 7.71
C ALA A 41 -7.44 -12.32 6.99
N ARG A 42 -8.08 -12.11 5.83
CA ARG A 42 -8.70 -13.21 5.07
C ARG A 42 -7.65 -14.23 4.59
N PRO A 43 -7.97 -15.53 4.51
CA PRO A 43 -6.99 -16.58 4.24
C PRO A 43 -6.44 -16.59 2.80
N ARG A 44 -7.23 -16.13 1.81
CA ARG A 44 -6.84 -16.09 0.39
C ARG A 44 -6.01 -14.86 0.02
N ARG A 45 -5.38 -14.24 1.00
CA ARG A 45 -4.75 -12.95 0.89
C ARG A 45 -3.23 -13.13 0.75
N PHE A 46 -2.58 -12.32 -0.09
CA PHE A 46 -1.12 -12.30 -0.21
C PHE A 46 -0.51 -11.15 0.60
N GLU A 47 0.66 -11.35 1.19
CA GLU A 47 1.28 -10.43 2.15
C GLU A 47 1.42 -8.98 1.67
N HIS A 48 1.64 -8.78 0.36
CA HIS A 48 1.82 -7.46 -0.28
C HIS A 48 0.67 -7.07 -1.22
N HIS A 49 -0.50 -7.69 -1.02
CA HIS A 49 -1.70 -7.36 -1.77
C HIS A 49 -2.20 -5.98 -1.31
N LEU A 50 -2.23 -5.05 -2.25
CA LEU A 50 -2.91 -3.77 -2.14
C LEU A 50 -4.28 -3.89 -2.78
N VAL A 51 -5.31 -3.37 -2.11
CA VAL A 51 -6.68 -3.44 -2.61
C VAL A 51 -7.31 -2.05 -2.60
N VAL A 52 -7.91 -1.66 -3.72
CA VAL A 52 -8.69 -0.41 -3.82
C VAL A 52 -10.01 -0.61 -3.06
N LEU A 53 -10.18 0.13 -1.97
CA LEU A 53 -11.33 0.04 -1.08
C LEU A 53 -12.54 0.84 -1.58
N GLY A 54 -12.28 1.93 -2.30
CA GLY A 54 -13.31 2.88 -2.70
C GLY A 54 -12.72 4.08 -3.45
N ARG A 55 -13.59 4.82 -4.14
CA ARG A 55 -13.23 5.98 -4.96
C ARG A 55 -14.20 7.14 -4.76
N ALA A 56 -13.70 8.35 -4.93
CA ALA A 56 -14.50 9.56 -5.05
C ALA A 56 -13.73 10.52 -5.98
N GLY A 57 -14.36 10.91 -7.09
CA GLY A 57 -13.67 11.64 -8.17
C GLY A 57 -12.47 10.85 -8.70
N ASP A 58 -11.34 11.52 -8.91
CA ASP A 58 -10.10 10.91 -9.38
C ASP A 58 -9.21 10.32 -8.26
N ALA A 59 -9.69 10.34 -7.02
CA ALA A 59 -8.99 9.78 -5.88
C ALA A 59 -9.53 8.43 -5.43
N GLN A 60 -8.66 7.66 -4.80
CA GLN A 60 -8.96 6.34 -4.27
C GLN A 60 -8.38 6.12 -2.87
N LEU A 61 -9.04 5.23 -2.13
CA LEU A 61 -8.53 4.65 -0.90
C LEU A 61 -8.01 3.25 -1.18
N GLU A 62 -6.82 2.94 -0.69
CA GLU A 62 -6.21 1.62 -0.85
C GLU A 62 -5.82 1.05 0.51
N LEU A 63 -6.04 -0.24 0.70
CA LEU A 63 -5.51 -0.98 1.83
C LEU A 63 -4.26 -1.71 1.39
N ALA A 64 -3.13 -1.37 1.98
CA ALA A 64 -1.88 -2.06 1.79
C ALA A 64 -1.44 -2.73 3.09
N THR A 65 -0.52 -3.67 2.95
CA THR A 65 -0.02 -4.49 4.03
C THR A 65 1.36 -4.95 3.68
N ALA A 66 2.17 -5.13 4.72
CA ALA A 66 3.52 -5.61 4.54
C ALA A 66 3.94 -6.42 5.77
N SER A 67 4.26 -7.69 5.56
CA SER A 67 4.89 -8.58 6.57
C SER A 67 6.36 -8.28 6.81
N GLU A 68 6.98 -7.54 5.90
CA GLU A 68 8.39 -7.20 5.90
C GLU A 68 8.52 -5.71 5.51
N PRO A 69 9.64 -5.03 5.77
CA PRO A 69 9.89 -3.72 5.14
C PRO A 69 9.60 -3.85 3.64
N LEU A 70 8.92 -2.90 3.00
CA LEU A 70 8.74 -3.00 1.55
C LEU A 70 10.11 -2.76 0.91
N TYR A 71 10.61 -3.75 0.16
CA TYR A 71 11.90 -3.66 -0.54
C TYR A 71 11.74 -3.07 -1.96
N PHE A 72 10.70 -2.25 -2.14
CA PHE A 72 10.40 -1.55 -3.39
C PHE A 72 10.20 -0.07 -3.11
N SER A 73 10.72 0.78 -3.99
CA SER A 73 10.24 2.16 -4.08
C SER A 73 9.07 2.28 -5.03
N HIS A 74 8.20 3.26 -4.78
CA HIS A 74 7.24 3.72 -5.77
C HIS A 74 7.54 5.16 -6.18
N GLY A 75 7.31 5.45 -7.46
CA GLY A 75 7.27 6.80 -8.01
C GLY A 75 5.83 7.21 -8.24
N ASN A 76 5.35 8.13 -7.41
CA ASN A 76 3.93 8.45 -7.38
C ASN A 76 3.52 9.33 -8.56
N ILE A 77 2.36 8.99 -9.12
CA ILE A 77 1.68 9.74 -10.19
C ILE A 77 0.83 10.90 -9.66
N SER A 78 0.66 10.97 -8.35
CA SER A 78 -0.02 12.04 -7.60
C SER A 78 0.66 12.20 -6.24
N ASP A 79 0.22 13.17 -5.43
CA ASP A 79 0.53 13.09 -4.01
C ASP A 79 -0.22 11.90 -3.39
N GLU A 80 0.49 11.14 -2.57
CA GLU A 80 -0.06 10.00 -1.86
C GLU A 80 0.08 10.23 -0.35
N TYR A 81 -1.01 10.05 0.39
CA TYR A 81 -1.04 10.22 1.83
C TYR A 81 -1.20 8.84 2.46
N ALA A 82 -0.10 8.31 2.98
CA ALA A 82 -0.03 6.98 3.56
C ALA A 82 -0.17 7.05 5.08
N ILE A 83 -1.08 6.25 5.63
CA ILE A 83 -1.35 6.16 7.06
C ILE A 83 -0.90 4.77 7.52
N SER A 84 0.04 4.74 8.46
CA SER A 84 0.41 3.52 9.15
C SER A 84 -0.70 3.15 10.12
N MET A 85 -1.51 2.14 9.84
CA MET A 85 -2.64 1.76 10.69
C MET A 85 -2.17 0.88 11.86
N ASN A 86 -2.88 0.93 12.98
CA ASN A 86 -2.64 0.02 14.09
C ASN A 86 -3.26 -1.35 13.79
N SER A 87 -2.43 -2.39 13.83
CA SER A 87 -2.84 -3.77 13.61
C SER A 87 -3.44 -4.43 14.86
N GLY A 88 -3.18 -3.86 16.04
CA GLY A 88 -3.51 -4.44 17.33
C GLY A 88 -2.41 -5.37 17.89
N ASP A 89 -1.33 -5.56 17.14
CA ASP A 89 -0.11 -6.25 17.58
C ASP A 89 0.83 -5.23 18.23
N ALA A 90 0.77 -5.14 19.56
CA ALA A 90 1.54 -4.16 20.34
C ALA A 90 3.06 -4.21 20.09
N LEU A 91 3.63 -5.38 19.76
CA LEU A 91 5.06 -5.49 19.45
C LEU A 91 5.36 -4.88 18.09
N PHE A 92 4.50 -5.12 17.09
CA PHE A 92 4.71 -4.56 15.76
C PHE A 92 4.41 -3.05 15.73
N ASP A 93 3.31 -2.64 16.36
CA ASP A 93 2.78 -1.26 16.33
C ASP A 93 3.62 -0.28 17.17
N SER A 94 4.42 -0.77 18.13
CA SER A 94 5.32 0.08 18.92
C SER A 94 6.63 0.44 18.21
N VAL A 95 7.00 -0.28 17.15
CA VAL A 95 8.26 -0.07 16.44
C VAL A 95 8.08 1.03 15.39
N PRO A 96 8.87 2.12 15.44
CA PRO A 96 8.78 3.19 14.46
C PRO A 96 9.05 2.69 13.03
N PHE A 97 8.32 3.27 12.09
CA PHE A 97 8.56 3.16 10.66
C PHE A 97 9.47 4.28 10.19
N ARG A 98 10.04 4.08 9.00
CA ARG A 98 10.82 5.08 8.30
C ARG A 98 10.37 5.10 6.85
N THR A 99 10.31 6.28 6.26
CA THR A 99 10.14 6.45 4.82
C THR A 99 11.31 7.27 4.32
N PHE A 100 12.05 6.76 3.34
CA PHE A 100 13.10 7.52 2.66
C PHE A 100 12.58 8.08 1.36
N PHE A 101 13.03 9.27 1.01
CA PHE A 101 12.73 9.91 -0.26
C PHE A 101 13.99 10.04 -1.07
N ALA A 102 13.91 9.65 -2.33
CA ALA A 102 15.00 9.72 -3.27
C ALA A 102 14.58 10.47 -4.54
N ASP A 103 15.56 11.09 -5.17
CA ASP A 103 15.42 11.68 -6.50
C ASP A 103 15.10 10.59 -7.52
N ARG A 104 14.06 10.78 -8.35
CA ARG A 104 13.64 9.76 -9.32
C ARG A 104 14.71 9.51 -10.39
N GLN A 105 15.46 10.55 -10.78
CA GLN A 105 16.43 10.45 -11.85
C GLN A 105 17.77 9.86 -11.38
N SER A 106 18.35 10.43 -10.33
CA SER A 106 19.68 10.08 -9.82
C SER A 106 19.65 8.96 -8.77
N GLY A 107 18.52 8.72 -8.10
CA GLY A 107 18.44 7.81 -6.96
C GLY A 107 19.08 8.33 -5.68
N GLU A 108 19.54 9.58 -5.66
CA GLU A 108 20.12 10.23 -4.49
C GLU A 108 19.08 10.39 -3.38
N ASP A 109 19.49 10.16 -2.13
CA ASP A 109 18.63 10.40 -0.98
C ASP A 109 18.46 11.88 -0.67
N LEU A 110 17.21 12.30 -0.59
CA LEU A 110 16.83 13.70 -0.39
C LEU A 110 16.32 13.97 1.02
N GLY A 111 15.83 12.94 1.70
CA GLY A 111 15.40 13.04 3.09
C GLY A 111 14.70 11.80 3.61
N ARG A 112 14.18 11.89 4.83
CA ARG A 112 13.38 10.82 5.45
C ARG A 112 12.37 11.34 6.46
N ILE A 113 11.34 10.55 6.69
CA ILE A 113 10.39 10.71 7.81
C ILE A 113 10.45 9.46 8.70
N ASN A 114 10.57 9.66 10.01
CA ASN A 114 10.29 8.64 11.02
C ASN A 114 8.84 8.76 11.50
N HIS A 115 8.06 7.69 11.38
CA HIS A 115 6.64 7.69 11.73
C HIS A 115 6.26 6.46 12.55
N ARG A 116 5.03 6.42 13.04
CA ARG A 116 4.49 5.41 13.97
C ARG A 116 3.09 5.00 13.51
N SER A 117 2.53 3.97 14.12
CA SER A 117 1.11 3.67 13.91
C SER A 117 0.25 4.90 14.27
N TRP A 118 -0.74 5.16 13.43
CA TRP A 118 -1.59 6.33 13.33
C TRP A 118 -0.92 7.65 12.96
N ASP A 119 0.30 7.63 12.44
CA ASP A 119 0.81 8.79 11.71
C ASP A 119 0.40 8.72 10.23
N LEU A 120 0.06 9.87 9.66
CA LEU A 120 -0.05 10.11 8.23
C LEU A 120 1.25 10.71 7.70
N VAL A 121 1.71 10.23 6.54
CA VAL A 121 2.91 10.71 5.85
C VAL A 121 2.59 11.01 4.39
N LEU A 122 3.07 12.15 3.89
CA LEU A 122 3.05 12.44 2.45
C LEU A 122 4.18 11.70 1.73
N HIS A 123 3.81 10.98 0.68
CA HIS A 123 4.68 10.50 -0.37
C HIS A 123 4.48 11.40 -1.61
N PRO A 124 5.35 12.41 -1.81
CA PRO A 124 5.07 13.49 -2.73
C PRO A 124 5.25 13.10 -4.20
N HIS A 125 4.39 13.66 -5.06
CA HIS A 125 4.50 13.53 -6.51
C HIS A 125 5.92 13.91 -7.01
N GLY A 126 6.45 13.09 -7.93
CA GLY A 126 7.75 13.33 -8.57
C GLY A 126 8.97 12.78 -7.81
N TYR A 127 8.77 12.22 -6.61
CA TYR A 127 9.82 11.58 -5.82
C TYR A 127 9.65 10.07 -5.82
N LEU A 128 10.75 9.36 -5.57
CA LEU A 128 10.67 7.97 -5.14
C LEU A 128 10.57 7.91 -3.64
N HIS A 129 9.65 7.11 -3.14
CA HIS A 129 9.54 6.83 -1.72
C HIS A 129 9.83 5.35 -1.46
N TRP A 130 10.57 5.08 -0.40
CA TRP A 130 10.88 3.73 0.10
C TRP A 130 10.16 3.57 1.45
N PRO A 131 8.95 3.00 1.47
CA PRO A 131 8.19 2.84 2.70
C PRO A 131 8.71 1.63 3.48
N GLY A 132 9.41 1.84 4.59
CA GLY A 132 9.90 0.71 5.37
C GLY A 132 11.04 1.00 6.34
N ARG A 133 11.21 0.07 7.28
CA ARG A 133 12.16 0.19 8.40
C ARG A 133 13.63 0.08 7.98
N LEU A 134 13.92 -0.49 6.81
CA LEU A 134 15.29 -0.82 6.37
C LEU A 134 15.56 -0.30 4.95
N ARG A 135 16.80 0.12 4.72
CA ARG A 135 17.41 0.38 3.41
C ARG A 135 18.57 -0.62 3.23
N PRO A 136 18.87 -1.12 2.02
CA PRO A 136 20.04 -1.92 1.67
C PRO A 136 21.34 -1.44 2.31
N PRO A 137 22.33 -2.32 2.48
CA PRO A 137 22.49 -3.62 1.79
C PRO A 137 22.17 -4.85 2.66
N PHE A 138 21.01 -4.90 3.31
CA PHE A 138 20.64 -6.08 4.09
C PHE A 138 20.10 -7.20 3.21
N THR A 139 20.70 -8.38 3.33
CA THR A 139 20.06 -9.63 2.89
C THR A 139 18.73 -9.75 3.63
N PRO A 140 17.62 -10.05 2.94
CA PRO A 140 16.32 -10.15 3.58
C PRO A 140 16.36 -11.24 4.64
N PRO A 141 15.87 -10.99 5.87
CA PRO A 141 15.84 -12.04 6.88
C PRO A 141 14.89 -13.15 6.41
N ARG A 142 15.32 -14.40 6.52
CA ARG A 142 14.40 -15.54 6.38
C ARG A 142 13.55 -15.62 7.64
N PHE A 143 12.35 -15.05 7.61
CA PHE A 143 11.38 -15.25 8.69
C PHE A 143 10.57 -16.53 8.44
N PRO A 144 10.59 -17.49 9.39
CA PRO A 144 9.63 -18.60 9.40
C PRO A 144 8.19 -18.07 9.27
N GLY A 145 7.33 -18.81 8.55
CA GLY A 145 5.97 -18.36 8.25
C GLY A 145 5.14 -18.00 9.49
N ASP A 146 5.37 -18.70 10.59
CA ASP A 146 4.73 -18.43 11.87
C ASP A 146 5.30 -17.17 12.54
N GLU A 147 6.59 -16.89 12.45
CA GLU A 147 7.20 -15.70 13.07
C GLU A 147 6.89 -14.38 12.35
N ARG A 148 6.40 -14.45 11.11
CA ARG A 148 6.05 -13.27 10.31
C ARG A 148 4.92 -12.46 10.95
N ARG A 149 5.14 -11.15 11.06
CA ARG A 149 4.18 -10.16 11.56
C ARG A 149 3.93 -9.14 10.49
N THR A 150 2.66 -8.82 10.23
CA THR A 150 2.28 -7.88 9.18
C THR A 150 1.74 -6.57 9.75
N GLY A 151 2.18 -5.47 9.16
CA GLY A 151 1.59 -4.14 9.34
C GLY A 151 0.45 -3.89 8.36
N LEU A 152 -0.36 -2.87 8.67
CA LEU A 152 -1.50 -2.43 7.88
C LEU A 152 -1.32 -0.95 7.53
N SER A 153 -1.61 -0.57 6.29
CA SER A 153 -1.57 0.83 5.85
C SER A 153 -2.82 1.17 5.06
N LEU A 154 -3.37 2.35 5.30
CA LEU A 154 -4.40 2.96 4.47
C LEU A 154 -3.74 4.05 3.63
N VAL A 155 -4.03 4.09 2.35
CA VAL A 155 -3.42 5.03 1.41
C VAL A 155 -4.52 5.81 0.72
N TYR A 156 -4.33 7.13 0.63
CA TYR A 156 -5.18 8.04 -0.12
C TYR A 156 -4.35 8.68 -1.24
N CYS A 157 -4.72 8.43 -2.49
CA CYS A 157 -3.96 8.85 -3.66
C CYS A 157 -4.85 9.02 -4.90
N GLY A 158 -4.30 9.59 -5.96
CA GLY A 158 -4.96 9.61 -7.27
C GLY A 158 -4.78 8.31 -8.01
N TYR A 159 -5.84 7.80 -8.65
CA TYR A 159 -5.75 6.61 -9.52
C TYR A 159 -5.30 6.95 -10.95
N ARG A 160 -5.14 8.25 -11.24
CA ARG A 160 -4.53 8.82 -12.45
C ARG A 160 -3.45 9.82 -12.08
N SER A 161 -2.72 10.30 -13.10
CA SER A 161 -1.69 11.30 -12.87
C SER A 161 -2.31 12.66 -12.53
N HIS A 162 -1.92 13.22 -11.39
CA HIS A 162 -2.27 14.57 -10.98
C HIS A 162 -1.03 15.30 -10.46
N PRO A 163 -0.80 16.56 -10.86
CA PRO A 163 0.18 17.38 -10.16
C PRO A 163 -0.25 17.57 -8.70
N PRO A 164 0.68 17.95 -7.81
CA PRO A 164 0.36 18.45 -6.50
C PRO A 164 -0.80 19.46 -6.48
N HIS A 165 -1.77 19.24 -5.59
CA HIS A 165 -2.82 20.23 -5.41
C HIS A 165 -2.22 21.52 -4.82
N PRO A 166 -2.54 22.73 -5.36
CA PRO A 166 -1.96 23.99 -4.88
C PRO A 166 -2.23 24.27 -3.40
N GLU A 167 -3.40 23.86 -2.92
CA GLU A 167 -3.86 24.04 -1.53
C GLU A 167 -3.63 22.79 -0.65
N ARG A 168 -2.75 21.87 -1.06
CA ARG A 168 -2.44 20.71 -0.19
C ARG A 168 -1.85 21.19 1.14
N PRO A 169 -2.29 20.63 2.28
CA PRO A 169 -1.67 20.94 3.56
C PRO A 169 -0.24 20.38 3.59
N LEU A 170 0.69 21.15 4.15
CA LEU A 170 2.06 20.72 4.44
C LEU A 170 2.39 21.17 5.85
N SER A 171 2.47 20.20 6.75
CA SER A 171 2.76 20.42 8.16
C SER A 171 3.49 19.23 8.75
N VAL A 172 4.32 19.48 9.76
CA VAL A 172 4.82 18.45 10.65
C VAL A 172 4.19 18.72 12.01
N SER A 173 3.57 17.72 12.63
CA SER A 173 2.95 17.87 13.94
C SER A 173 3.90 18.51 14.95
N PRO A 174 3.41 19.42 15.81
CA PRO A 174 4.25 20.05 16.83
C PRO A 174 5.00 19.01 17.70
N GLY A 175 6.30 19.21 17.88
CA GLY A 175 7.16 18.30 18.63
C GLY A 175 7.60 17.04 17.86
N ARG A 176 7.29 16.95 16.56
CA ARG A 176 7.72 15.88 15.64
C ARG A 176 8.68 16.36 14.56
N GLU A 177 9.18 17.59 14.64
CA GLU A 177 10.02 18.23 13.63
C GLU A 177 11.30 17.41 13.36
N ASP A 178 11.94 16.89 14.40
CA ASP A 178 13.13 16.03 14.30
C ASP A 178 12.87 14.70 13.58
N ALA A 179 11.60 14.31 13.44
CA ALA A 179 11.22 13.10 12.73
C ALA A 179 11.29 13.29 11.21
N ALA A 180 11.20 14.53 10.71
CA ALA A 180 11.35 14.88 9.31
C ALA A 180 12.74 15.46 9.04
N LYS A 181 13.60 14.70 8.35
CA LYS A 181 15.00 15.07 8.14
C LYS A 181 15.28 15.31 6.66
N SER A 182 15.60 16.56 6.32
CA SER A 182 16.20 16.95 5.04
C SER A 182 17.67 16.54 4.97
N TYR A 183 18.13 16.09 3.79
CA TYR A 183 19.54 15.83 3.51
C TYR A 183 20.20 16.88 2.60
N GLY A 184 19.45 17.90 2.18
CA GLY A 184 19.98 18.93 1.31
C GLY A 184 18.92 19.87 0.76
N PRO A 185 19.31 20.79 -0.14
CA PRO A 185 18.42 21.80 -0.70
C PRO A 185 17.32 21.23 -1.61
N LYS A 186 17.47 19.99 -2.07
CA LYS A 186 16.49 19.28 -2.91
C LYS A 186 15.52 18.42 -2.10
N ALA A 187 15.44 18.59 -0.78
CA ALA A 187 14.56 17.78 0.04
C ALA A 187 13.09 17.89 -0.41
N PRO A 188 12.32 16.79 -0.35
CA PRO A 188 10.91 16.82 -0.67
C PRO A 188 10.13 17.69 0.33
N PRO A 189 8.91 18.13 -0.03
CA PRO A 189 7.98 18.65 0.96
C PRO A 189 7.65 17.54 1.97
N PHE A 190 7.83 17.82 3.26
CA PHE A 190 7.45 16.90 4.32
C PHE A 190 6.05 17.22 4.84
N HIS A 191 5.25 16.18 5.02
CA HIS A 191 4.01 16.24 5.78
C HIS A 191 3.94 15.02 6.70
N LEU A 192 3.79 15.26 8.00
CA LEU A 192 3.73 14.23 9.03
C LEU A 192 2.69 14.65 10.07
N VAL A 193 1.59 13.91 10.17
CA VAL A 193 0.47 14.24 11.09
C VAL A 193 0.18 13.09 12.04
N GLY A 194 0.16 13.37 13.35
CA GLY A 194 -0.21 12.41 14.39
C GLY A 194 -1.72 12.34 14.57
N LEU A 195 -2.39 11.37 13.94
CA LEU A 195 -3.86 11.29 13.89
C LEU A 195 -4.52 11.07 15.26
N LYS A 196 -3.76 10.62 16.26
CA LYS A 196 -4.25 10.41 17.64
C LYS A 196 -4.08 11.65 18.54
N GLN A 197 -3.29 12.63 18.12
CA GLN A 197 -2.91 13.79 18.95
C GLN A 197 -3.43 15.10 18.35
N ASP A 198 -3.29 15.26 17.03
CA ASP A 198 -3.52 16.54 16.36
C ASP A 198 -5.00 16.92 16.33
N ASP A 199 -5.28 18.20 16.13
CA ASP A 199 -6.63 18.73 16.03
C ASP A 199 -7.28 18.40 14.67
N ALA A 200 -8.60 18.59 14.60
CA ALA A 200 -9.35 18.43 13.36
C ALA A 200 -8.81 19.38 12.28
N GLN A 201 -8.50 18.83 11.10
CA GLN A 201 -7.85 19.58 10.03
C GLN A 201 -7.98 18.85 8.68
N LEU A 202 -7.77 19.58 7.60
CA LEU A 202 -7.50 19.01 6.28
C LEU A 202 -6.12 18.33 6.30
N LEU A 203 -6.05 17.07 5.86
CA LEU A 203 -4.85 16.25 5.83
C LEU A 203 -4.28 16.06 4.42
N GLY A 204 -5.11 16.17 3.40
CA GLY A 204 -4.65 15.95 2.03
C GLY A 204 -5.67 16.36 0.99
N ARG A 205 -5.16 16.62 -0.21
CA ARG A 205 -5.96 16.84 -1.42
C ARG A 205 -5.35 16.10 -2.60
N VAL A 206 -6.23 15.55 -3.41
CA VAL A 206 -5.95 14.96 -4.71
C VAL A 206 -7.07 15.41 -5.63
N ASP A 207 -6.74 16.21 -6.64
CA ASP A 207 -7.73 16.85 -7.50
C ASP A 207 -8.82 17.57 -6.67
N THR A 208 -10.09 17.28 -6.90
CA THR A 208 -11.25 17.87 -6.21
C THR A 208 -11.62 17.16 -4.91
N SER A 209 -10.92 16.07 -4.59
CA SER A 209 -11.14 15.28 -3.38
C SER A 209 -10.32 15.78 -2.18
N SER A 210 -10.75 15.38 -0.98
CA SER A 210 -10.12 15.75 0.27
C SER A 210 -10.07 14.58 1.25
N LEU A 211 -9.04 14.61 2.10
CA LEU A 211 -8.92 13.77 3.28
C LEU A 211 -8.86 14.67 4.51
N GLU A 212 -9.78 14.49 5.46
CA GLU A 212 -9.89 15.31 6.66
C GLU A 212 -9.78 14.46 7.93
N LEU A 213 -9.15 15.01 8.98
CA LEU A 213 -9.23 14.49 10.34
C LEU A 213 -10.43 15.13 11.05
N LEU A 214 -11.37 14.29 11.48
CA LEU A 214 -12.46 14.67 12.35
C LEU A 214 -12.12 14.32 13.80
N VAL A 215 -12.40 15.24 14.72
CA VAL A 215 -12.23 15.04 16.18
C VAL A 215 -13.57 15.24 16.87
N GLN A 216 -14.00 14.21 17.59
CA GLN A 216 -15.29 14.11 18.27
C GLN A 216 -16.48 14.55 17.40
N PRO A 217 -16.61 14.05 16.15
CA PRO A 217 -17.73 14.41 15.30
C PRO A 217 -19.04 13.94 15.94
N ARG A 218 -20.02 14.83 16.04
CA ARG A 218 -21.39 14.45 16.42
C ARG A 218 -22.18 13.93 15.22
N GLU A 219 -21.92 14.52 14.07
CA GLU A 219 -22.62 14.26 12.82
C GLU A 219 -21.64 14.36 11.66
N VAL A 220 -21.83 13.53 10.64
CA VAL A 220 -21.13 13.63 9.35
C VAL A 220 -22.17 13.75 8.25
N VAL A 221 -22.13 14.85 7.50
CA VAL A 221 -23.02 15.09 6.36
C VAL A 221 -22.28 14.75 5.08
N ALA A 222 -22.85 13.83 4.29
CA ALA A 222 -22.26 13.30 3.07
C ALA A 222 -23.13 13.64 1.85
N PRO A 223 -23.17 14.91 1.40
CA PRO A 223 -24.05 15.33 0.31
C PRO A 223 -23.79 14.53 -0.98
N ARG A 224 -22.53 14.20 -1.25
CA ARG A 224 -22.08 13.39 -2.39
C ARG A 224 -21.60 11.99 -1.97
N GLY A 225 -21.88 11.60 -0.74
CA GLY A 225 -21.35 10.38 -0.16
C GLY A 225 -19.88 10.50 0.21
N GLY A 226 -19.31 9.40 0.71
CA GLY A 226 -17.89 9.34 1.06
C GLY A 226 -17.56 8.16 1.96
N TYR A 227 -16.32 8.14 2.41
CA TYR A 227 -15.79 7.07 3.24
C TYR A 227 -15.29 7.62 4.58
N LEU A 228 -15.77 7.04 5.67
CA LEU A 228 -15.36 7.41 7.02
C LEU A 228 -14.54 6.28 7.64
N CYS A 229 -13.26 6.50 7.89
CA CYS A 229 -12.39 5.54 8.56
C CYS A 229 -12.21 5.90 10.05
N VAL A 230 -12.62 5.00 10.94
CA VAL A 230 -12.55 5.20 12.39
C VAL A 230 -11.11 5.03 12.87
N VAL A 231 -10.54 6.09 13.42
CA VAL A 231 -9.21 6.11 14.05
C VAL A 231 -9.32 5.73 15.53
N THR A 232 -10.28 6.31 16.24
CA THR A 232 -10.57 5.97 17.65
C THR A 232 -12.07 6.05 17.88
N ALA A 233 -12.60 5.11 18.65
CA ALA A 233 -13.99 5.10 19.08
C ALA A 233 -14.12 4.74 20.56
N SER A 234 -15.21 5.20 21.15
CA SER A 234 -15.75 4.78 22.45
C SER A 234 -17.07 4.04 22.25
N GLY A 235 -17.37 3.14 23.18
CA GLY A 235 -18.59 2.32 23.13
C GLY A 235 -18.46 1.07 22.25
N GLU A 236 -19.61 0.52 21.84
CA GLU A 236 -19.70 -0.81 21.19
C GLU A 236 -20.08 -0.77 19.71
N VAL A 237 -20.51 0.39 19.19
CA VAL A 237 -20.99 0.53 17.80
C VAL A 237 -19.82 0.54 16.82
N HIS A 238 -18.79 1.33 17.12
CA HIS A 238 -17.64 1.57 16.25
C HIS A 238 -16.40 0.93 16.82
N ALA A 239 -15.54 0.43 15.93
CA ALA A 239 -14.23 -0.08 16.28
C ALA A 239 -13.15 0.62 15.48
N GLU A 240 -11.95 0.70 16.04
CA GLU A 240 -10.77 1.17 15.34
C GLU A 240 -10.55 0.37 14.04
N CYS A 241 -10.15 1.07 12.98
CA CYS A 241 -10.03 0.55 11.61
C CYS A 241 -11.36 0.14 10.95
N ASP A 242 -12.52 0.54 11.48
CA ASP A 242 -13.75 0.47 10.69
C ASP A 242 -13.67 1.44 9.52
N LEU A 243 -14.09 0.98 8.35
CA LEU A 243 -14.34 1.79 7.17
C LEU A 243 -15.84 1.76 6.89
N LEU A 244 -16.45 2.93 6.91
CA LEU A 244 -17.86 3.12 6.59
C LEU A 244 -17.99 3.75 5.21
N PHE A 245 -18.93 3.26 4.41
CA PHE A 245 -19.40 3.97 3.23
C PHE A 245 -20.71 4.67 3.56
N LEU A 246 -20.73 5.99 3.37
CA LEU A 246 -21.91 6.83 3.51
C LEU A 246 -22.43 7.16 2.10
N PRO A 247 -23.64 6.72 1.71
CA PRO A 247 -24.22 7.10 0.42
C PRO A 247 -24.46 8.61 0.27
N PRO A 248 -24.59 9.13 -0.97
CA PRO A 248 -25.02 10.51 -1.20
C PRO A 248 -26.31 10.90 -0.46
N GLY A 249 -26.31 12.11 0.10
CA GLY A 249 -27.41 12.65 0.89
C GLY A 249 -27.49 12.11 2.33
N THR A 250 -26.54 11.29 2.78
CA THR A 250 -26.57 10.72 4.13
C THR A 250 -26.18 11.76 5.17
N THR A 251 -26.97 11.84 6.24
CA THR A 251 -26.57 12.47 7.50
C THR A 251 -26.37 11.37 8.53
N PHE A 252 -25.14 11.19 8.99
CA PHE A 252 -24.73 10.08 9.83
C PHE A 252 -24.47 10.54 11.27
N ASP A 253 -25.15 9.92 12.24
CA ASP A 253 -24.85 10.10 13.66
C ASP A 253 -23.50 9.44 13.98
N ALA A 254 -22.51 10.27 14.26
CA ALA A 254 -21.13 9.85 14.53
C ALA A 254 -20.85 9.72 16.04
N SER A 255 -21.90 9.72 16.87
CA SER A 255 -21.77 9.53 18.32
C SER A 255 -20.96 8.27 18.65
N GLY A 256 -19.99 8.42 19.57
CA GLY A 256 -19.06 7.37 19.94
C GLY A 256 -17.79 7.31 19.05
N ILE A 257 -17.73 8.02 17.93
CA ILE A 257 -16.48 8.23 17.21
C ILE A 257 -15.70 9.36 17.89
N GLU A 258 -14.49 9.06 18.37
CA GLU A 258 -13.61 10.07 18.96
C GLU A 258 -12.75 10.74 17.90
N ARG A 259 -12.27 9.96 16.93
CA ARG A 259 -11.43 10.44 15.82
C ARG A 259 -11.71 9.61 14.58
N ALA A 260 -11.82 10.25 13.42
CA ALA A 260 -11.99 9.57 12.14
C ALA A 260 -11.36 10.34 10.99
N LEU A 261 -11.06 9.61 9.92
CA LEU A 261 -10.67 10.17 8.64
C LEU A 261 -11.89 10.24 7.74
N TRP A 262 -12.18 11.41 7.19
CA TRP A 262 -13.24 11.61 6.23
C TRP A 262 -12.65 11.79 4.84
N PHE A 263 -12.98 10.87 3.94
CA PHE A 263 -12.61 10.92 2.53
C PHE A 263 -13.86 11.25 1.70
N SER A 264 -13.80 12.37 0.98
CA SER A 264 -14.93 12.85 0.16
C SER A 264 -14.46 13.69 -1.01
N ASP A 265 -15.37 13.96 -1.94
CA ASP A 265 -15.13 14.79 -3.12
C ASP A 265 -16.15 15.93 -3.20
N ALA A 266 -15.68 17.11 -3.62
CA ALA A 266 -16.50 18.31 -3.69
C ALA A 266 -17.42 18.34 -4.91
N GLU A 267 -17.05 17.65 -5.99
CA GLU A 267 -17.69 17.73 -7.31
C GLU A 267 -18.38 16.42 -7.70
N HIS A 268 -17.83 15.28 -7.30
CA HIS A 268 -18.24 13.95 -7.72
C HIS A 268 -18.87 13.15 -6.58
N GLU A 269 -19.80 12.25 -6.92
CA GLU A 269 -20.32 11.29 -5.95
C GLU A 269 -19.28 10.19 -5.66
N ALA A 270 -19.21 9.78 -4.40
CA ALA A 270 -18.40 8.64 -4.00
C ALA A 270 -18.98 7.35 -4.58
N GLU A 271 -18.15 6.54 -5.22
CA GLU A 271 -18.55 5.25 -5.75
C GLU A 271 -18.91 4.30 -4.59
N PRO A 272 -19.94 3.45 -4.71
CA PRO A 272 -20.23 2.44 -3.70
C PRO A 272 -19.11 1.39 -3.61
N PRO A 273 -18.94 0.72 -2.46
CA PRO A 273 -17.91 -0.29 -2.30
C PRO A 273 -18.06 -1.44 -3.28
N THR A 274 -16.94 -1.83 -3.90
CA THR A 274 -16.88 -2.94 -4.85
C THR A 274 -16.91 -4.30 -4.15
N GLN A 275 -16.91 -5.40 -4.92
CA GLN A 275 -16.89 -6.77 -4.41
C GLN A 275 -15.70 -7.06 -3.49
N VAL A 276 -14.63 -6.24 -3.53
CA VAL A 276 -13.45 -6.43 -2.67
C VAL A 276 -13.77 -6.40 -1.17
N TRP A 277 -14.82 -5.67 -0.77
CA TRP A 277 -15.31 -5.66 0.61
C TRP A 277 -15.83 -7.04 1.05
N GLU A 278 -16.17 -7.92 0.11
CA GLU A 278 -16.73 -9.26 0.34
C GLU A 278 -15.72 -10.36 0.01
N GLN A 279 -14.97 -10.21 -1.09
CA GLN A 279 -14.00 -11.18 -1.58
C GLN A 279 -12.78 -10.49 -2.20
N LEU A 280 -11.58 -10.89 -1.79
CA LEU A 280 -10.34 -10.39 -2.40
C LEU A 280 -10.23 -10.82 -3.87
N PRO A 281 -9.68 -9.97 -4.76
CA PRO A 281 -9.50 -10.33 -6.15
C PRO A 281 -8.49 -11.48 -6.29
N GLU A 282 -8.67 -12.28 -7.33
CA GLU A 282 -7.74 -13.35 -7.69
C GLU A 282 -6.53 -12.79 -8.45
N PRO A 283 -5.34 -13.40 -8.32
CA PRO A 283 -4.18 -12.96 -9.06
C PRO A 283 -4.32 -13.31 -10.56
N ASP A 284 -3.74 -12.48 -11.43
CA ASP A 284 -3.75 -12.68 -12.89
C ASP A 284 -3.10 -14.01 -13.35
N PHE A 285 -2.22 -14.58 -12.53
CA PHE A 285 -1.59 -15.87 -12.74
C PHE A 285 -1.35 -16.59 -11.41
N LEU A 286 -1.17 -17.90 -11.49
CA LEU A 286 -1.05 -18.77 -10.32
C LEU A 286 0.16 -18.39 -9.45
N PRO A 287 0.03 -18.42 -8.11
CA PRO A 287 1.14 -18.41 -7.17
C PRO A 287 2.27 -19.37 -7.55
N PHE A 288 3.49 -19.10 -7.09
CA PHE A 288 4.67 -19.85 -7.53
C PHE A 288 4.53 -21.34 -7.23
N GLU A 289 4.08 -21.68 -6.02
CA GLU A 289 3.91 -23.05 -5.54
C GLU A 289 2.81 -23.85 -6.24
N GLU A 290 1.98 -23.21 -7.08
CA GLU A 290 0.84 -23.84 -7.76
C GLU A 290 1.09 -24.11 -9.25
N ALA A 291 2.28 -23.81 -9.77
CA ALA A 291 2.60 -24.07 -11.16
C ALA A 291 4.12 -24.24 -11.39
N GLU A 292 4.49 -24.75 -12.55
CA GLU A 292 5.87 -25.13 -12.84
C GLU A 292 6.85 -23.93 -12.74
N PRO A 293 8.05 -24.14 -12.17
CA PRO A 293 9.13 -23.16 -12.20
C PRO A 293 9.59 -22.86 -13.63
N GLY A 294 10.09 -21.64 -13.82
CA GLY A 294 10.80 -21.24 -15.03
C GLY A 294 12.28 -21.59 -14.95
N SER A 295 13.04 -21.22 -15.98
CA SER A 295 14.50 -21.36 -15.98
C SER A 295 15.19 -20.06 -16.36
N LEU A 296 16.36 -19.84 -15.76
CA LEU A 296 17.32 -18.83 -16.20
C LEU A 296 18.33 -19.50 -17.17
N PRO A 297 18.79 -18.80 -18.22
CA PRO A 297 18.58 -17.38 -18.48
C PRO A 297 17.20 -17.06 -19.05
N PHE A 298 16.61 -15.96 -18.59
CA PHE A 298 15.43 -15.35 -19.21
C PHE A 298 15.89 -14.32 -20.24
N VAL A 299 15.24 -14.29 -21.41
CA VAL A 299 15.52 -13.33 -22.48
C VAL A 299 14.21 -12.79 -23.06
N GLN A 300 14.11 -11.46 -23.13
CA GLN A 300 13.03 -10.73 -23.80
C GLN A 300 13.61 -9.49 -24.47
N GLY A 301 13.70 -9.47 -25.80
CA GLY A 301 14.39 -8.38 -26.50
C GLY A 301 15.82 -8.21 -26.00
N GLU A 302 16.20 -6.99 -25.58
CA GLU A 302 17.51 -6.68 -25.01
C GLU A 302 17.63 -6.97 -23.50
N LEU A 303 16.53 -7.32 -22.83
CA LEU A 303 16.53 -7.70 -21.41
C LEU A 303 16.97 -9.15 -21.27
N LYS A 304 18.07 -9.36 -20.55
CA LYS A 304 18.58 -10.68 -20.18
C LYS A 304 18.70 -10.79 -18.67
N VAL A 305 18.22 -11.90 -18.10
CA VAL A 305 18.37 -12.19 -16.68
C VAL A 305 19.08 -13.53 -16.53
N ASP A 306 20.26 -13.52 -15.90
CA ASP A 306 21.08 -14.69 -15.62
C ASP A 306 21.09 -14.99 -14.12
N ALA A 307 21.21 -16.27 -13.75
CA ALA A 307 21.47 -16.63 -12.36
C ALA A 307 22.91 -16.25 -11.99
N VAL A 308 23.10 -15.55 -10.86
CA VAL A 308 24.42 -15.41 -10.23
C VAL A 308 24.57 -16.53 -9.20
N ASP A 309 23.60 -16.61 -8.29
CA ASP A 309 23.47 -17.68 -7.30
C ASP A 309 21.99 -17.86 -6.89
N ASP A 310 21.75 -18.53 -5.76
CA ASP A 310 20.39 -18.75 -5.22
C ASP A 310 19.73 -17.47 -4.68
N GLN A 311 20.49 -16.42 -4.40
CA GLN A 311 20.01 -15.17 -3.80
C GLN A 311 19.92 -14.03 -4.83
N PHE A 312 20.80 -14.00 -5.83
CA PHE A 312 20.95 -12.91 -6.76
C PHE A 312 20.83 -13.35 -8.22
N ALA A 313 20.23 -12.47 -9.01
CA ALA A 313 20.20 -12.57 -10.46
C ALA A 313 20.89 -11.34 -11.06
N ARG A 314 21.56 -11.53 -12.19
CA ARG A 314 22.14 -10.44 -12.97
C ARG A 314 21.16 -10.05 -14.06
N VAL A 315 20.67 -8.81 -14.00
CA VAL A 315 19.81 -8.24 -15.03
C VAL A 315 20.67 -7.37 -15.94
N SER A 316 20.61 -7.63 -17.24
CA SER A 316 21.38 -6.92 -18.27
C SER A 316 20.47 -6.27 -19.30
N ILE A 317 20.84 -5.07 -19.72
CA ILE A 317 20.28 -4.35 -20.88
C ILE A 317 21.46 -4.03 -21.81
N GLY A 318 21.53 -4.72 -22.94
CA GLY A 318 22.72 -4.68 -23.81
C GLY A 318 23.97 -5.19 -23.06
N GLU A 319 25.05 -4.41 -23.08
CA GLU A 319 26.33 -4.77 -22.42
C GLU A 319 26.40 -4.38 -20.93
N ARG A 320 25.38 -3.68 -20.41
CA ARG A 320 25.36 -3.18 -19.03
C ARG A 320 24.52 -4.08 -18.15
N SER A 321 24.91 -4.25 -16.88
CA SER A 321 24.18 -5.10 -15.94
C SER A 321 24.17 -4.57 -14.50
N SER A 322 23.21 -5.08 -13.73
CA SER A 322 23.09 -4.88 -12.27
C SER A 322 22.66 -6.19 -11.61
N GLU A 323 22.99 -6.37 -10.34
CA GLU A 323 22.57 -7.52 -9.54
C GLU A 323 21.36 -7.15 -8.68
N VAL A 324 20.35 -8.02 -8.71
CA VAL A 324 19.07 -7.82 -8.01
C VAL A 324 18.75 -9.05 -7.14
N PRO A 325 18.22 -8.87 -5.92
CA PRO A 325 17.80 -9.99 -5.09
C PRO A 325 16.62 -10.74 -5.71
N ARG A 326 16.80 -12.04 -5.96
CA ARG A 326 15.82 -12.92 -6.62
C ARG A 326 14.47 -12.96 -5.90
N TYR A 327 14.48 -13.09 -4.58
CA TYR A 327 13.26 -13.13 -3.76
C TYR A 327 12.42 -11.86 -3.95
N TRP A 328 13.04 -10.68 -3.94
CA TRP A 328 12.34 -9.42 -4.12
C TRP A 328 11.92 -9.18 -5.55
N LEU A 329 12.74 -9.56 -6.52
CA LEU A 329 12.33 -9.51 -7.91
C LEU A 329 11.09 -10.38 -8.15
N ALA A 330 11.02 -11.58 -7.57
CA ALA A 330 9.83 -12.42 -7.68
C ALA A 330 8.60 -11.76 -7.04
N ARG A 331 8.70 -11.28 -5.78
CA ARG A 331 7.61 -10.59 -5.08
C ARG A 331 7.14 -9.34 -5.84
N PHE A 332 8.07 -8.59 -6.42
CA PHE A 332 7.81 -7.43 -7.26
C PHE A 332 6.92 -7.80 -8.45
N LEU A 333 7.33 -8.82 -9.20
CA LEU A 333 6.65 -9.25 -10.42
C LEU A 333 5.26 -9.81 -10.13
N PHE A 334 5.12 -10.62 -9.07
CA PHE A 334 3.81 -11.10 -8.64
C PHE A 334 2.90 -9.93 -8.23
N ARG A 335 3.45 -8.92 -7.54
CA ARG A 335 2.72 -7.71 -7.17
C ARG A 335 2.20 -6.95 -8.39
N LEU A 336 2.96 -6.86 -9.49
CA LEU A 336 2.46 -6.22 -10.73
C LEU A 336 1.17 -6.88 -11.22
N GLY A 337 1.14 -8.23 -11.22
CA GLY A 337 -0.06 -9.00 -11.59
C GLY A 337 -1.23 -8.79 -10.63
N LEU A 338 -0.98 -8.64 -9.33
CA LEU A 338 -2.04 -8.31 -8.35
C LEU A 338 -2.70 -6.94 -8.60
N HIS A 339 -2.04 -6.05 -9.33
CA HIS A 339 -2.54 -4.70 -9.61
C HIS A 339 -2.96 -4.54 -11.08
N GLY A 340 -3.14 -5.65 -11.81
CA GLY A 340 -3.48 -5.62 -13.24
C GLY A 340 -2.48 -4.81 -14.08
N TYR A 341 -1.23 -4.73 -13.64
CA TYR A 341 -0.16 -3.96 -14.25
C TYR A 341 -0.41 -2.43 -14.30
N GLN A 342 -1.29 -1.92 -13.43
CA GLN A 342 -1.63 -0.50 -13.30
C GLN A 342 -1.19 0.01 -11.93
N ILE A 343 0.07 0.41 -11.81
CA ILE A 343 0.70 0.69 -10.51
C ILE A 343 1.73 1.84 -10.57
N GLY A 344 1.90 2.48 -11.72
CA GLY A 344 2.87 3.57 -11.85
C GLY A 344 4.29 3.05 -12.00
N TYR A 345 5.21 3.78 -11.38
CA TYR A 345 6.62 3.41 -11.33
C TYR A 345 6.92 2.62 -10.06
N LEU A 346 7.49 1.42 -10.18
CA LEU A 346 8.07 0.70 -9.05
C LEU A 346 9.48 0.27 -9.35
N GLU A 347 10.30 0.22 -8.32
CA GLU A 347 11.67 -0.23 -8.44
C GLU A 347 12.11 -1.08 -7.25
N THR A 348 12.82 -2.15 -7.57
CA THR A 348 13.47 -3.07 -6.64
C THR A 348 14.88 -2.61 -6.29
N TYR A 349 15.44 -3.19 -5.23
CA TYR A 349 16.87 -3.06 -4.98
C TYR A 349 17.72 -3.67 -6.09
N GLY A 350 18.81 -2.96 -6.44
CA GLY A 350 19.59 -3.21 -7.64
C GLY A 350 19.06 -2.49 -8.89
N GLY A 351 17.96 -1.75 -8.76
CA GLY A 351 17.50 -0.79 -9.75
C GLY A 351 16.59 -1.37 -10.83
N PHE A 352 16.19 -2.64 -10.73
CA PHE A 352 15.20 -3.18 -11.66
C PHE A 352 13.84 -2.55 -11.42
N PHE A 353 13.24 -2.00 -12.47
CA PHE A 353 12.01 -1.24 -12.39
C PHE A 353 10.96 -1.69 -13.40
N TYR A 354 9.73 -1.31 -13.07
CA TYR A 354 8.55 -1.35 -13.92
C TYR A 354 7.96 0.06 -13.98
N ASP A 355 7.53 0.48 -15.17
CA ASP A 355 6.88 1.76 -15.40
C ASP A 355 5.77 1.56 -16.43
N ASP A 356 4.55 2.02 -16.13
CA ASP A 356 3.38 1.95 -17.01
C ASP A 356 2.90 3.34 -17.47
N GLN A 357 3.54 4.43 -17.05
CA GLN A 357 3.07 5.81 -17.26
C GLN A 357 3.08 6.25 -18.74
N GLY A 358 3.77 5.50 -19.60
CA GLY A 358 3.83 5.72 -21.06
C GLY A 358 3.74 4.42 -21.87
N GLY A 359 3.15 3.37 -21.29
CA GLY A 359 3.25 1.99 -21.78
C GLY A 359 4.11 1.14 -20.85
N HIS A 360 4.00 -0.19 -20.97
CA HIS A 360 4.66 -1.11 -20.04
C HIS A 360 6.16 -1.24 -20.32
N ARG A 361 6.98 -0.89 -19.34
CA ARG A 361 8.44 -0.91 -19.46
C ARG A 361 9.06 -1.72 -18.34
N LEU A 362 10.05 -2.55 -18.68
CA LEU A 362 10.89 -3.25 -17.72
C LEU A 362 12.34 -2.84 -17.97
N GLY A 363 13.06 -2.46 -16.93
CA GLY A 363 14.41 -1.95 -17.10
C GLY A 363 15.25 -1.96 -15.85
N VAL A 364 16.45 -1.41 -15.97
CA VAL A 364 17.35 -1.16 -14.84
C VAL A 364 17.74 0.32 -14.85
N ARG A 365 17.55 1.00 -13.71
CA ARG A 365 17.82 2.43 -13.57
C ARG A 365 19.24 2.76 -14.05
N GLY A 366 19.36 3.75 -14.91
CA GLY A 366 20.63 4.19 -15.49
C GLY A 366 21.21 3.29 -16.59
N LEU A 367 20.67 2.08 -16.80
CA LEU A 367 21.17 1.13 -17.79
C LEU A 367 20.25 0.97 -19.01
N GLY A 368 18.96 1.28 -18.88
CA GLY A 368 18.00 1.25 -19.98
C GLY A 368 16.75 0.42 -19.65
N ALA A 369 15.89 0.24 -20.64
CA ALA A 369 14.65 -0.52 -20.51
C ALA A 369 14.22 -1.08 -21.86
N ILE A 370 13.36 -2.09 -21.81
CA ILE A 370 12.59 -2.58 -22.95
C ILE A 370 11.12 -2.16 -22.81
N ASP A 371 10.46 -1.94 -23.93
CA ASP A 371 9.01 -1.78 -24.00
C ASP A 371 8.34 -3.14 -24.21
N ILE A 372 7.27 -3.39 -23.47
CA ILE A 372 6.46 -4.60 -23.55
C ILE A 372 5.09 -4.24 -24.12
N ALA A 373 4.69 -4.92 -25.19
CA ALA A 373 3.35 -4.72 -25.76
C ALA A 373 2.27 -5.06 -24.72
N PRO A 374 1.15 -4.30 -24.64
CA PRO A 374 0.09 -4.56 -23.67
C PRO A 374 -0.47 -5.99 -23.71
N GLY A 375 -0.59 -6.60 -24.90
CA GLY A 375 -1.03 -8.00 -25.03
C GLY A 375 -0.07 -9.05 -24.45
N ASN A 376 1.19 -8.68 -24.19
CA ASN A 376 2.26 -9.59 -23.79
C ASN A 376 2.73 -9.37 -22.34
N ILE A 377 2.23 -8.34 -21.64
CA ILE A 377 2.73 -7.98 -20.31
C ILE A 377 2.53 -9.11 -19.30
N ARG A 378 1.33 -9.71 -19.27
CA ARG A 378 1.01 -10.83 -18.38
C ARG A 378 1.97 -12.00 -18.57
N GLU A 379 2.13 -12.46 -19.81
CA GLU A 379 3.00 -13.60 -20.12
C GLU A 379 4.46 -13.29 -19.79
N THR A 380 4.94 -12.09 -20.13
CA THR A 380 6.33 -11.68 -19.88
C THR A 380 6.63 -11.64 -18.38
N VAL A 381 5.76 -11.02 -17.59
CA VAL A 381 5.91 -10.90 -16.14
C VAL A 381 5.83 -12.27 -15.47
N GLU A 382 4.86 -13.10 -15.85
CA GLU A 382 4.72 -14.46 -15.31
C GLU A 382 5.96 -15.31 -15.61
N ARG A 383 6.46 -15.30 -16.85
CA ARG A 383 7.66 -16.07 -17.22
C ARG A 383 8.89 -15.60 -16.45
N LEU A 384 9.09 -14.29 -16.31
CA LEU A 384 10.21 -13.75 -15.56
C LEU A 384 10.09 -14.09 -14.07
N TYR A 385 8.89 -13.94 -13.49
CA TYR A 385 8.59 -14.30 -12.10
C TYR A 385 8.95 -15.76 -11.80
N ARG A 386 8.48 -16.67 -12.64
CA ARG A 386 8.74 -18.11 -12.52
C ARG A 386 10.22 -18.46 -12.66
N ALA A 387 10.97 -17.72 -13.50
CA ALA A 387 12.40 -17.95 -13.70
C ALA A 387 13.25 -17.42 -12.53
N VAL A 388 12.91 -16.26 -11.97
CA VAL A 388 13.73 -15.60 -10.96
C VAL A 388 13.45 -16.05 -9.54
N ALA A 389 12.25 -16.56 -9.23
CA ALA A 389 11.91 -17.07 -7.91
C ALA A 389 12.98 -18.08 -7.42
N PRO A 390 13.58 -17.86 -6.24
CA PRO A 390 14.62 -18.74 -5.71
C PRO A 390 14.03 -20.02 -5.11
N PRO A 391 14.85 -21.08 -4.90
CA PRO A 391 14.40 -22.28 -4.20
C PRO A 391 13.78 -21.96 -2.83
N GLY A 392 12.62 -22.56 -2.54
CA GLY A 392 11.87 -22.33 -1.29
C GLY A 392 11.04 -21.04 -1.25
N TYR A 393 10.94 -20.31 -2.37
CA TYR A 393 10.02 -19.21 -2.52
C TYR A 393 8.56 -19.67 -2.46
N VAL A 394 7.71 -18.94 -1.73
CA VAL A 394 6.26 -19.17 -1.66
C VAL A 394 5.53 -17.83 -1.60
N GLU A 395 4.36 -17.75 -2.23
CA GLU A 395 3.47 -16.59 -2.08
C GLU A 395 2.46 -16.79 -0.96
N ARG A 396 1.86 -17.98 -0.89
CA ARG A 396 0.93 -18.33 0.19
C ARG A 396 1.70 -18.80 1.41
N LEU A 397 1.43 -18.15 2.53
CA LEU A 397 1.84 -18.66 3.83
C LEU A 397 0.78 -19.64 4.31
N SER A 398 1.21 -20.88 4.55
CA SER A 398 0.37 -21.97 5.05
C SER A 398 0.20 -21.98 6.56
#